data_AF-A0A5C6YX22-F1
#
_entry.id   AF-A0A5C6YX22-F1
#
_cell.length_a   1.000
_cell.length_b   1.000
_cell.length_c   1.000
_cell.angle_alpha   90.00
_cell.angle_beta   90.00
_cell.angle_gamma   90.00
#
_symmetry.space_group_name_H-M   'P 1'
#
loop_
_entity.id
_entity.type
_entity.pdbx_description
1 polymer ?
#
loop_
_entity_poly.entity_id
_entity_poly.type
_entity_poly.pdbx_seq_one_letter_code
_entity_poly.pdbx_strand_id
1 'polypeptide(L)'
;HAEHAEPGTAHSVHAEPAGLRPDRWYWYRFRALGQQSPAGRTRTAPAADAMPAALRFAIASCQRFDHGEYAAWGDMARQDLDLVLFLGDYIYEYATPHDARVPRRHQGPQCRSLADYRDRYAQYKRDPQLQAMHANAPWILTWDDHEVQNDWAGDVSQDLAPDFHQRRVAAAQAYWEHQPFPASMRPKGVDIALSHRVDWGRLARLITLDDRSWRDPQACPKPGRGGSNTVNVKDCPELLDTRRTLLGGPQEQWLRDSWDARGRGTCWRSRP
;
A
#
# COMPACT_ATOMS: atom_id res chain seq x y z
N HIS A 1 -21.87 -15.21 -6.12
CA HIS A 1 -20.97 -14.80 -7.21
C HIS A 1 -19.80 -15.76 -7.23
N ALA A 2 -19.44 -16.29 -8.41
CA ALA A 2 -18.26 -17.11 -8.59
C ALA A 2 -17.16 -16.21 -9.16
N GLU A 3 -15.99 -16.25 -8.55
CA GLU A 3 -14.80 -15.53 -9.01
C GLU A 3 -13.84 -16.52 -9.66
N HIS A 4 -13.03 -16.06 -10.62
CA HIS A 4 -12.05 -16.89 -11.32
C HIS A 4 -10.63 -16.52 -10.87
N ALA A 5 -9.86 -17.53 -10.47
CA ALA A 5 -8.46 -17.40 -10.09
C ALA A 5 -7.57 -17.96 -11.20
N GLU A 6 -6.73 -17.13 -11.80
CA GLU A 6 -5.94 -17.49 -12.99
C GLU A 6 -4.44 -17.56 -12.68
N PRO A 7 -3.67 -18.45 -13.35
CA PRO A 7 -2.21 -18.52 -13.17
C PRO A 7 -1.50 -17.18 -13.46
N GLY A 8 -2.03 -16.41 -14.43
CA GLY A 8 -1.47 -15.12 -14.84
C GLY A 8 -1.41 -14.09 -13.70
N THR A 9 -2.28 -14.20 -12.70
CA THR A 9 -2.36 -13.32 -11.52
C THR A 9 -2.00 -14.05 -10.23
N ALA A 10 -1.16 -15.10 -10.30
CA ALA A 10 -0.80 -15.94 -9.16
C ALA A 10 -2.03 -16.54 -8.42
N HIS A 11 -3.12 -16.80 -9.14
CA HIS A 11 -4.38 -17.27 -8.59
C HIS A 11 -4.99 -16.34 -7.51
N SER A 12 -4.67 -15.05 -7.54
CA SER A 12 -5.34 -14.05 -6.70
C SER A 12 -6.82 -13.93 -7.05
N VAL A 13 -7.63 -13.52 -6.07
CA VAL A 13 -9.08 -13.28 -6.22
C VAL A 13 -9.41 -11.92 -5.62
N HIS A 14 -10.04 -11.07 -6.42
CA HIS A 14 -10.47 -9.71 -6.05
C HIS A 14 -12.00 -9.64 -6.12
N ALA A 15 -12.68 -10.10 -5.06
CA ALA A 15 -14.13 -10.17 -5.02
C ALA A 15 -14.76 -8.82 -4.61
N GLU A 16 -15.75 -8.36 -5.38
CA GLU A 16 -16.44 -7.07 -5.16
C GLU A 16 -17.95 -7.29 -4.91
N PRO A 17 -18.35 -7.80 -3.73
CA PRO A 17 -19.76 -8.06 -3.43
C PRO A 17 -20.57 -6.76 -3.38
N ALA A 18 -21.62 -6.67 -4.20
CA ALA A 18 -22.53 -5.52 -4.27
C ALA A 18 -23.75 -5.66 -3.34
N GLY A 19 -24.51 -4.57 -3.20
CA GLY A 19 -25.80 -4.57 -2.47
C GLY A 19 -25.68 -4.67 -0.94
N LEU A 20 -24.48 -4.43 -0.39
CA LEU A 20 -24.27 -4.42 1.05
C LEU A 20 -24.87 -3.16 1.68
N ARG A 21 -25.55 -3.33 2.82
CA ARG A 21 -26.02 -2.20 3.64
C ARG A 21 -24.84 -1.39 4.19
N PRO A 22 -24.94 -0.05 4.27
CA PRO A 22 -23.92 0.80 4.84
C PRO A 22 -23.77 0.57 6.35
N ASP A 23 -22.64 1.01 6.89
CA ASP A 23 -22.29 0.95 8.31
C ASP A 23 -22.50 -0.42 8.98
N ARG A 24 -22.09 -1.49 8.30
CA ARG A 24 -22.38 -2.86 8.76
C ARG A 24 -21.20 -3.79 8.64
N TRP A 25 -21.01 -4.56 9.71
CA TRP A 25 -20.09 -5.70 9.73
C TRP A 25 -20.65 -6.87 8.93
N TYR A 26 -19.79 -7.45 8.10
CA TYR A 26 -20.02 -8.68 7.33
C TYR A 26 -18.87 -9.66 7.59
N TRP A 27 -19.18 -10.94 7.42
CA TRP A 27 -18.21 -12.02 7.49
C TRP A 27 -18.12 -12.69 6.12
N TYR A 28 -16.92 -13.04 5.72
CA TYR A 28 -16.66 -13.67 4.43
C TYR A 28 -15.67 -14.83 4.59
N ARG A 29 -15.70 -15.74 3.62
CA ARG A 29 -14.74 -16.82 3.44
C ARG A 29 -14.77 -17.28 1.99
N PHE A 30 -13.68 -17.86 1.53
CA PHE A 30 -13.57 -18.44 0.19
C PHE A 30 -13.65 -19.96 0.27
N ARG A 31 -14.19 -20.57 -0.79
CA ARG A 31 -14.21 -22.02 -1.01
C ARG A 31 -13.74 -22.30 -2.42
N ALA A 32 -12.75 -23.18 -2.57
CA ALA A 32 -12.23 -23.59 -3.86
C ALA A 32 -11.64 -25.00 -3.74
N LEU A 33 -11.85 -25.86 -4.75
CA LEU A 33 -11.24 -27.19 -4.83
C LEU A 33 -11.45 -28.05 -3.57
N GLY A 34 -12.64 -27.98 -2.95
CA GLY A 34 -12.97 -28.70 -1.72
C GLY A 34 -12.35 -28.12 -0.44
N GLN A 35 -11.55 -27.05 -0.53
CA GLN A 35 -10.94 -26.35 0.60
C GLN A 35 -11.74 -25.11 1.02
N GLN A 36 -11.53 -24.65 2.24
CA GLN A 36 -12.16 -23.45 2.80
C GLN A 36 -11.12 -22.56 3.49
N SER A 37 -11.16 -21.26 3.24
CA SER A 37 -10.32 -20.29 3.94
C SER A 37 -10.75 -20.10 5.41
N PRO A 38 -9.87 -19.52 6.26
CA PRO A 38 -10.32 -18.85 7.48
C PRO A 38 -11.44 -17.85 7.19
N ALA A 39 -12.29 -17.60 8.18
CA ALA A 39 -13.30 -16.55 8.09
C ALA A 39 -12.65 -15.19 8.37
N GLY A 40 -12.91 -14.22 7.49
CA GLY A 40 -12.60 -12.82 7.71
C GLY A 40 -13.86 -12.02 8.02
N ARG A 41 -13.68 -10.80 8.52
CA ARG A 41 -14.73 -9.80 8.68
C ARG A 41 -14.32 -8.49 8.02
N THR A 42 -15.31 -7.75 7.56
CA THR A 42 -15.15 -6.42 6.95
C THR A 42 -16.31 -5.53 7.36
N ARG A 43 -16.16 -4.22 7.26
CA ARG A 43 -17.19 -3.23 7.54
C ARG A 43 -17.38 -2.34 6.33
N THR A 44 -18.63 -2.13 5.93
CA THR A 44 -18.98 -1.11 4.93
C THR A 44 -18.90 0.27 5.54
N ALA A 45 -18.43 1.25 4.77
CA ALA A 45 -18.44 2.65 5.21
C ALA A 45 -19.89 3.10 5.52
N PRO A 46 -20.07 4.08 6.43
CA PRO A 46 -21.35 4.72 6.66
C PRO A 46 -21.92 5.36 5.39
N ALA A 47 -23.24 5.55 5.35
CA ALA A 47 -23.89 6.28 4.27
C ALA A 47 -23.31 7.71 4.18
N ALA A 48 -23.21 8.25 2.97
CA ALA A 48 -22.52 9.52 2.71
C ALA A 48 -23.11 10.73 3.49
N ASP A 49 -24.39 10.68 3.84
CA ASP A 49 -25.11 11.70 4.61
C ASP A 49 -25.10 11.44 6.13
N ALA A 50 -24.67 10.25 6.57
CA ALA A 50 -24.61 9.90 7.98
C ALA A 50 -23.48 10.63 8.71
N MET A 51 -23.69 10.96 9.99
CA MET A 51 -22.64 11.46 10.89
C MET A 51 -22.39 10.40 11.97
N PRO A 52 -21.47 9.44 11.74
CA PRO A 52 -21.15 8.44 12.75
C PRO A 52 -20.50 9.12 13.97
N ALA A 53 -20.72 8.56 15.17
CA ALA A 53 -20.21 9.13 16.41
C ALA A 53 -18.67 9.03 16.54
N ALA A 54 -18.08 8.02 15.90
CA ALA A 54 -16.64 7.79 15.92
C ALA A 54 -16.18 7.06 14.66
N LEU A 55 -14.89 7.17 14.38
CA LEU A 55 -14.12 6.32 13.47
C LEU A 55 -12.88 5.86 14.25
N ARG A 56 -12.74 4.55 14.44
CA ARG A 56 -11.62 3.93 15.15
C ARG A 56 -10.71 3.27 14.12
N PHE A 57 -9.51 3.77 13.95
CA PHE A 57 -8.57 3.21 12.99
C PHE A 57 -7.17 3.16 13.57
N ALA A 58 -6.34 2.32 12.96
CA ALA A 58 -4.91 2.30 13.23
C ALA A 58 -4.13 2.67 11.97
N ILE A 59 -2.97 3.29 12.18
CA ILE A 59 -2.00 3.60 11.14
C ILE A 59 -0.80 2.67 11.33
N ALA A 60 -0.34 2.05 10.24
CA ALA A 60 0.87 1.25 10.23
C ALA A 60 1.65 1.44 8.92
N SER A 61 2.95 1.18 8.98
CA SER A 61 3.86 1.14 7.84
C SER A 61 5.10 0.32 8.24
N CYS A 62 6.03 0.11 7.31
CA CYS A 62 7.39 -0.34 7.61
C CYS A 62 7.44 -1.66 8.40
N GLN A 63 6.81 -2.71 7.86
CA GLN A 63 6.76 -4.02 8.53
C GLN A 63 7.93 -4.92 8.11
N ARG A 64 9.16 -4.45 8.21
CA ARG A 64 10.32 -5.20 7.71
C ARG A 64 10.45 -6.59 8.36
N PHE A 65 10.26 -7.65 7.56
CA PHE A 65 10.14 -9.02 8.06
C PHE A 65 11.36 -9.51 8.84
N ASP A 66 12.57 -9.20 8.38
CA ASP A 66 13.83 -9.64 9.01
C ASP A 66 14.22 -8.83 10.25
N HIS A 67 13.49 -7.77 10.63
CA HIS A 67 13.83 -6.92 11.78
C HIS A 67 13.18 -7.36 13.10
N GLY A 68 12.18 -8.24 13.07
CA GLY A 68 11.50 -8.69 14.28
C GLY A 68 10.21 -9.41 13.98
N GLU A 69 9.56 -9.94 15.02
CA GLU A 69 8.26 -10.58 14.91
C GLU A 69 7.12 -9.55 14.83
N TYR A 70 5.99 -10.00 14.30
CA TYR A 70 4.80 -9.17 14.08
C TYR A 70 3.89 -9.07 15.31
N ALA A 71 4.48 -8.89 16.49
CA ALA A 71 3.75 -8.77 17.75
C ALA A 71 2.77 -7.59 17.76
N ALA A 72 3.11 -6.47 17.10
CA ALA A 72 2.23 -5.32 16.95
C ALA A 72 0.93 -5.66 16.20
N TRP A 73 1.01 -6.49 15.15
CA TRP A 73 -0.17 -6.99 14.45
C TRP A 73 -1.05 -7.85 15.36
N GLY A 74 -0.44 -8.68 16.19
CA GLY A 74 -1.17 -9.51 17.15
C GLY A 74 -1.87 -8.72 18.24
N ASP A 75 -1.27 -7.64 18.73
CA ASP A 75 -1.94 -6.72 19.64
C ASP A 75 -3.11 -6.01 18.95
N MET A 76 -2.85 -5.44 17.78
CA MET A 76 -3.84 -4.67 17.03
C MET A 76 -5.04 -5.50 16.59
N ALA A 77 -4.84 -6.78 16.27
CA ALA A 77 -5.93 -7.70 15.94
C ALA A 77 -6.91 -7.94 17.10
N ARG A 78 -6.54 -7.60 18.34
CA ARG A 78 -7.43 -7.67 19.52
C ARG A 78 -8.14 -6.36 19.82
N GLN A 79 -7.83 -5.30 19.08
CA GLN A 79 -8.47 -3.99 19.24
C GLN A 79 -9.74 -3.91 18.40
N ASP A 80 -10.72 -3.14 18.88
CA ASP A 80 -11.95 -2.85 18.15
C ASP A 80 -11.68 -1.69 17.16
N LEU A 81 -11.24 -2.03 15.95
CA LEU A 81 -10.95 -1.10 14.86
C LEU A 81 -12.00 -1.23 13.75
N ASP A 82 -12.38 -0.09 13.17
CA ASP A 82 -13.25 0.00 12.00
C ASP A 82 -12.49 -0.28 10.70
N LEU A 83 -11.22 0.14 10.63
CA LEU A 83 -10.33 -0.06 9.50
C LEU A 83 -8.86 0.09 9.88
N VAL A 84 -7.96 -0.34 8.98
CA VAL A 84 -6.52 -0.11 9.05
C VAL A 84 -6.09 0.80 7.90
N LEU A 85 -5.24 1.79 8.19
CA LEU A 85 -4.53 2.59 7.20
C LEU A 85 -3.08 2.07 7.12
N PHE A 86 -2.67 1.59 5.95
CA PHE A 86 -1.31 1.12 5.74
C PHE A 86 -0.57 2.03 4.73
N LEU A 87 0.52 2.65 5.18
CA LEU A 87 1.14 3.79 4.50
C LEU A 87 2.41 3.45 3.70
N GLY A 88 2.58 2.19 3.34
CA GLY A 88 3.73 1.72 2.55
C GLY A 88 4.77 0.93 3.34
N ASP A 89 5.76 0.42 2.63
CA ASP A 89 6.74 -0.57 3.11
C ASP A 89 6.06 -1.84 3.67
N TYR A 90 5.07 -2.34 2.93
CA TYR A 90 4.38 -3.59 3.21
C TYR A 90 5.35 -4.76 3.06
N ILE A 91 6.21 -4.70 2.06
CA ILE A 91 7.37 -5.58 1.92
C ILE A 91 8.65 -4.75 1.90
N TYR A 92 9.76 -5.43 2.10
CA TYR A 92 11.09 -4.95 1.74
C TYR A 92 11.66 -5.89 0.70
N GLU A 93 12.40 -5.36 -0.26
CA GLU A 93 12.88 -6.02 -1.46
C GLU A 93 14.26 -6.67 -1.30
N TYR A 94 14.96 -6.38 -0.20
CA TYR A 94 16.32 -6.82 0.05
C TYR A 94 16.51 -8.34 0.14
N ALA A 95 17.69 -8.84 -0.24
CA ALA A 95 18.13 -10.15 0.26
C ALA A 95 18.67 -10.00 1.69
N THR A 96 18.49 -11.01 2.53
CA THR A 96 19.21 -11.06 3.82
C THR A 96 20.65 -11.55 3.59
N PRO A 97 21.69 -10.78 3.97
CA PRO A 97 23.08 -11.23 3.86
C PRO A 97 23.34 -12.57 4.58
N HIS A 98 24.29 -13.36 4.08
CA HIS A 98 24.57 -14.70 4.62
C HIS A 98 25.00 -14.65 6.11
N ASP A 99 25.77 -13.65 6.49
CA ASP A 99 26.31 -13.44 7.84
C ASP A 99 25.42 -12.59 8.75
N ALA A 100 24.27 -12.11 8.25
CA ALA A 100 23.35 -11.29 9.03
C ALA A 100 22.81 -12.06 10.25
N ARG A 101 22.91 -11.41 11.42
CA ARG A 101 22.32 -11.89 12.69
C ARG A 101 20.95 -11.24 12.87
N VAL A 102 19.96 -11.80 12.19
CA VAL A 102 18.57 -11.33 12.18
C VAL A 102 17.64 -12.39 12.76
N PRO A 103 16.55 -11.99 13.44
CA PRO A 103 15.58 -12.92 14.03
C PRO A 103 14.85 -13.76 12.98
N ARG A 104 14.62 -13.18 11.79
CA ARG A 104 14.01 -13.85 10.64
C ARG A 104 14.79 -13.49 9.38
N ARG A 105 14.67 -14.28 8.33
CA ARG A 105 15.41 -14.06 7.07
C ARG A 105 14.46 -13.88 5.90
N HIS A 106 14.69 -12.88 5.06
CA HIS A 106 14.09 -12.84 3.73
C HIS A 106 14.55 -14.05 2.91
N GLN A 107 13.60 -14.67 2.24
CA GLN A 107 13.85 -15.79 1.33
C GLN A 107 14.15 -15.26 -0.07
N GLY A 108 15.06 -15.94 -0.77
CA GLY A 108 15.42 -15.60 -2.14
C GLY A 108 16.35 -14.38 -2.26
N PRO A 109 16.60 -13.95 -3.50
CA PRO A 109 17.48 -12.82 -3.80
C PRO A 109 16.78 -11.48 -3.50
N GLN A 110 17.47 -10.38 -3.84
CA GLN A 110 16.84 -9.07 -3.94
C GLN A 110 15.76 -9.13 -5.03
N CYS A 111 14.56 -8.63 -4.75
CA CYS A 111 13.45 -8.71 -5.69
C CYS A 111 13.73 -7.89 -6.95
N ARG A 112 13.66 -8.52 -8.12
CA ARG A 112 13.76 -7.85 -9.43
C ARG A 112 12.70 -8.32 -10.40
N SER A 113 12.44 -9.63 -10.43
CA SER A 113 11.44 -10.25 -11.29
C SER A 113 10.07 -10.35 -10.60
N LEU A 114 9.01 -10.58 -11.38
CA LEU A 114 7.67 -10.81 -10.85
C LEU A 114 7.62 -12.01 -9.90
N ALA A 115 8.39 -13.07 -10.18
CA ALA A 115 8.48 -14.23 -9.30
C ALA A 115 9.08 -13.85 -7.94
N ASP A 116 10.16 -13.05 -7.92
CA ASP A 116 10.78 -12.63 -6.66
C ASP A 116 9.82 -11.81 -5.79
N TYR A 117 9.04 -10.90 -6.40
CA TYR A 117 8.06 -10.11 -5.66
C TYR A 117 6.90 -10.97 -5.16
N ARG A 118 6.38 -11.90 -5.97
CA ARG A 118 5.33 -12.83 -5.53
C ARG A 118 5.80 -13.67 -4.34
N ASP A 119 7.01 -14.21 -4.41
CA ASP A 119 7.60 -14.98 -3.31
C ASP A 119 7.81 -14.12 -2.06
N ARG A 120 8.20 -12.85 -2.24
CA ARG A 120 8.36 -11.90 -1.14
C ARG A 120 7.02 -11.55 -0.47
N TYR A 121 5.99 -11.25 -1.24
CA TYR A 121 4.65 -11.02 -0.69
C TYR A 121 4.11 -12.27 0.01
N ALA A 122 4.27 -13.44 -0.60
CA ALA A 122 3.89 -14.70 0.00
C ALA A 122 4.62 -14.92 1.33
N GLN A 123 5.91 -14.61 1.42
CA GLN A 123 6.66 -14.69 2.67
C GLN A 123 6.04 -13.80 3.77
N TYR A 124 5.77 -12.53 3.47
CA TYR A 124 5.20 -11.60 4.44
C TYR A 124 3.77 -12.02 4.84
N LYS A 125 2.93 -12.35 3.86
CA LYS A 125 1.52 -12.74 4.05
C LYS A 125 1.34 -14.12 4.72
N ARG A 126 2.41 -14.91 4.87
CA ARG A 126 2.40 -16.17 5.63
C ARG A 126 2.46 -15.96 7.15
N ASP A 127 2.83 -14.76 7.62
CA ASP A 127 2.86 -14.49 9.05
C ASP A 127 1.45 -14.56 9.67
N PRO A 128 1.23 -15.38 10.72
CA PRO A 128 -0.09 -15.59 11.28
C PRO A 128 -0.68 -14.34 11.94
N GLN A 129 0.14 -13.44 12.48
CA GLN A 129 -0.34 -12.19 13.08
C GLN A 129 -0.82 -11.23 12.00
N LEU A 130 -0.12 -11.18 10.87
CA LEU A 130 -0.54 -10.38 9.72
C LEU A 130 -1.81 -10.93 9.09
N GLN A 131 -1.93 -12.26 8.95
CA GLN A 131 -3.16 -12.91 8.48
C GLN A 131 -4.35 -12.61 9.40
N ALA A 132 -4.14 -12.69 10.73
CA ALA A 132 -5.16 -12.36 11.71
C ALA A 132 -5.63 -10.91 11.57
N MET A 133 -4.70 -9.95 11.36
CA MET A 133 -5.08 -8.55 11.18
C MET A 133 -5.83 -8.31 9.85
N HIS A 134 -5.41 -8.91 8.74
CA HIS A 134 -6.14 -8.84 7.46
C HIS A 134 -7.54 -9.44 7.55
N ALA A 135 -7.72 -10.50 8.35
CA ALA A 135 -9.03 -11.09 8.57
C ALA A 135 -9.93 -10.28 9.51
N ASN A 136 -9.39 -9.32 10.27
CA ASN A 136 -10.12 -8.66 11.36
C ASN A 136 -10.72 -7.30 11.00
N ALA A 137 -10.21 -6.59 9.99
CA ALA A 137 -10.69 -5.27 9.58
C ALA A 137 -10.44 -5.04 8.09
N PRO A 138 -11.20 -4.14 7.42
CA PRO A 138 -10.84 -3.66 6.09
C PRO A 138 -9.56 -2.80 6.14
N TRP A 139 -8.75 -2.88 5.08
CA TRP A 139 -7.51 -2.12 4.96
C TRP A 139 -7.63 -1.12 3.80
N ILE A 140 -7.18 0.10 4.05
CA ILE A 140 -6.92 1.11 3.02
C ILE A 140 -5.40 1.23 2.92
N LEU A 141 -4.84 0.95 1.75
CA LEU A 141 -3.40 0.86 1.55
C LEU A 141 -2.92 1.83 0.49
N THR A 142 -1.72 2.35 0.69
CA THR A 142 -0.85 2.85 -0.38
C THR A 142 0.53 2.21 -0.23
N TRP A 143 1.37 2.32 -1.25
CA TRP A 143 2.76 1.87 -1.19
C TRP A 143 3.70 3.00 -0.78
N ASP A 144 4.94 2.66 -0.49
CA ASP A 144 6.07 3.56 -0.43
C ASP A 144 7.20 2.97 -1.31
N ASP A 145 8.48 3.19 -1.00
CA ASP A 145 9.55 2.79 -1.89
C ASP A 145 9.84 1.29 -1.88
N HIS A 146 9.76 0.64 -0.72
CA HIS A 146 10.18 -0.75 -0.56
C HIS A 146 9.26 -1.79 -1.19
N GLU A 147 8.06 -1.41 -1.63
CA GLU A 147 7.26 -2.22 -2.55
C GLU A 147 7.97 -2.45 -3.89
N VAL A 148 8.96 -1.62 -4.25
CA VAL A 148 9.76 -1.72 -5.48
C VAL A 148 11.27 -1.79 -5.16
N GLN A 149 11.84 -0.69 -4.67
CA GLN A 149 13.26 -0.55 -4.37
C GLN A 149 13.45 0.68 -3.51
N ASN A 150 14.22 0.57 -2.43
CA ASN A 150 14.58 1.69 -1.58
C ASN A 150 14.82 2.99 -2.37
N ASP A 151 14.21 4.09 -1.94
CA ASP A 151 14.44 5.44 -2.43
C ASP A 151 14.15 5.72 -3.92
N TRP A 152 13.42 4.86 -4.64
CA TRP A 152 13.05 5.18 -6.02
C TRP A 152 12.19 6.45 -6.13
N ALA A 153 12.28 7.11 -7.29
CA ALA A 153 11.59 8.36 -7.60
C ALA A 153 11.20 8.41 -9.08
N GLY A 154 9.90 8.28 -9.38
CA GLY A 154 9.40 8.22 -10.75
C GLY A 154 10.05 7.07 -11.53
N ASP A 155 10.79 7.40 -12.59
CA ASP A 155 11.51 6.43 -13.40
C ASP A 155 12.97 6.18 -12.96
N VAL A 156 13.39 6.76 -11.83
CA VAL A 156 14.78 6.71 -11.35
C VAL A 156 14.91 5.78 -10.15
N SER A 157 15.72 4.73 -10.31
CA SER A 157 16.15 3.84 -9.24
C SER A 157 17.27 4.45 -8.39
N GLN A 158 17.44 3.95 -7.17
CA GLN A 158 18.56 4.34 -6.30
C GLN A 158 19.93 4.03 -6.92
N ASP A 159 20.05 2.94 -7.66
CA ASP A 159 21.29 2.49 -8.30
C ASP A 159 21.39 2.86 -9.78
N LEU A 160 20.48 3.69 -10.30
CA LEU A 160 20.43 4.13 -11.69
C LEU A 160 20.42 2.94 -12.69
N ALA A 161 19.83 1.83 -12.26
CA ALA A 161 19.72 0.60 -13.03
C ALA A 161 18.87 0.80 -14.31
N PRO A 162 19.36 0.37 -15.49
CA PRO A 162 18.67 0.58 -16.77
C PRO A 162 17.40 -0.26 -16.94
N ASP A 163 17.24 -1.33 -16.15
CA ASP A 163 16.09 -2.25 -16.14
C ASP A 163 15.02 -1.88 -15.10
N PHE A 164 15.10 -0.67 -14.52
CA PHE A 164 14.21 -0.28 -13.43
C PHE A 164 12.73 -0.25 -13.83
N HIS A 165 12.42 0.12 -15.08
CA HIS A 165 11.05 0.08 -15.60
C HIS A 165 10.45 -1.34 -15.50
N GLN A 166 11.18 -2.37 -15.95
CA GLN A 166 10.71 -3.77 -15.87
C GLN A 166 10.51 -4.21 -14.43
N ARG A 167 11.38 -3.77 -13.52
CA ARG A 167 11.24 -4.02 -12.09
C ARG A 167 9.99 -3.36 -11.49
N ARG A 168 9.65 -2.13 -11.89
CA ARG A 168 8.41 -1.45 -11.49
C ARG A 168 7.16 -2.19 -11.99
N VAL A 169 7.16 -2.67 -13.24
CA VAL A 169 6.05 -3.48 -13.77
C VAL A 169 5.85 -4.75 -12.93
N ALA A 170 6.94 -5.45 -12.60
CA ALA A 170 6.90 -6.64 -11.76
C ALA A 170 6.37 -6.35 -10.35
N ALA A 171 6.85 -5.28 -9.73
CA ALA A 171 6.43 -4.85 -8.40
C ALA A 171 4.96 -4.44 -8.35
N ALA A 172 4.49 -3.62 -9.29
CA ALA A 172 3.10 -3.17 -9.36
C ALA A 172 2.12 -4.35 -9.53
N GLN A 173 2.45 -5.29 -10.43
CA GLN A 173 1.66 -6.51 -10.63
C GLN A 173 1.58 -7.34 -9.35
N ALA A 174 2.71 -7.62 -8.70
CA ALA A 174 2.72 -8.39 -7.45
C ALA A 174 2.00 -7.66 -6.29
N TYR A 175 2.12 -6.34 -6.22
CA TYR A 175 1.43 -5.52 -5.21
C TYR A 175 -0.08 -5.63 -5.38
N TRP A 176 -0.60 -5.44 -6.59
CA TRP A 176 -2.02 -5.62 -6.84
C TRP A 176 -2.49 -7.04 -6.50
N GLU A 177 -1.78 -8.07 -6.96
CA GLU A 177 -2.14 -9.48 -6.71
C GLU A 177 -2.31 -9.85 -5.23
N HIS A 178 -1.55 -9.20 -4.34
CA HIS A 178 -1.49 -9.57 -2.93
C HIS A 178 -2.26 -8.60 -2.01
N GLN A 179 -2.80 -7.50 -2.52
CA GLN A 179 -3.57 -6.54 -1.73
C GLN A 179 -5.06 -6.58 -2.05
N PRO A 180 -5.93 -6.19 -1.09
CA PRO A 180 -7.38 -6.20 -1.28
C PRO A 180 -7.88 -5.03 -2.13
N PHE A 181 -7.22 -4.75 -3.25
CA PHE A 181 -7.64 -3.73 -4.21
C PHE A 181 -8.77 -4.24 -5.12
N PRO A 182 -9.64 -3.35 -5.62
CA PRO A 182 -10.62 -3.71 -6.65
C PRO A 182 -9.93 -4.13 -7.96
N ALA A 183 -10.66 -4.85 -8.81
CA ALA A 183 -10.15 -5.31 -10.10
C ALA A 183 -9.81 -4.15 -11.04
N SER A 184 -10.49 -3.01 -10.88
CA SER A 184 -10.24 -1.77 -11.63
C SER A 184 -8.87 -1.14 -11.36
N MET A 185 -8.22 -1.47 -10.24
CA MET A 185 -6.86 -1.05 -9.90
C MET A 185 -5.77 -1.98 -10.44
N ARG A 186 -6.13 -3.00 -11.24
CA ARG A 186 -5.14 -3.87 -11.87
C ARG A 186 -4.16 -3.02 -12.70
N PRO A 187 -2.84 -3.17 -12.49
CA PRO A 187 -1.86 -2.32 -13.13
C PRO A 187 -1.81 -2.53 -14.64
N LYS A 188 -1.46 -1.47 -15.37
CA LYS A 188 -1.16 -1.48 -16.80
C LYS A 188 0.29 -1.06 -16.98
N GLY A 189 1.19 -2.05 -17.07
CA GLY A 189 2.62 -1.76 -17.03
C GLY A 189 3.02 -1.26 -15.63
N VAL A 190 3.61 -0.07 -15.55
CA VAL A 190 3.99 0.56 -14.28
C VAL A 190 2.83 1.31 -13.61
N ASP A 191 1.77 1.60 -14.36
CA ASP A 191 0.67 2.44 -13.90
C ASP A 191 -0.29 1.64 -13.02
N ILE A 192 -0.39 2.04 -11.74
CA ILE A 192 -1.38 1.55 -10.77
C ILE A 192 -2.10 2.75 -10.15
N ALA A 193 -3.44 2.72 -10.15
CA ALA A 193 -4.25 3.83 -9.66
C ALA A 193 -4.44 3.75 -8.13
N LEU A 194 -3.41 4.14 -7.37
CA LEU A 194 -3.43 4.08 -5.90
C LEU A 194 -4.10 5.29 -5.24
N SER A 195 -4.28 6.39 -5.98
CA SER A 195 -5.00 7.56 -5.49
C SER A 195 -6.49 7.26 -5.38
N HIS A 196 -7.00 7.20 -4.15
CA HIS A 196 -8.38 6.85 -3.87
C HIS A 196 -8.93 7.67 -2.71
N ARG A 197 -10.26 7.82 -2.69
CA ARG A 197 -10.99 8.59 -1.69
C ARG A 197 -12.11 7.75 -1.09
N VAL A 198 -12.09 7.61 0.23
CA VAL A 198 -13.15 6.97 1.02
C VAL A 198 -13.74 7.99 1.98
N ASP A 199 -15.03 8.25 1.87
CA ASP A 199 -15.76 9.10 2.81
C ASP A 199 -16.39 8.23 3.91
N TRP A 200 -16.05 8.49 5.17
CA TRP A 200 -16.63 7.83 6.33
C TRP A 200 -17.86 8.61 6.82
N GLY A 201 -18.92 8.52 6.03
CA GLY A 201 -20.04 9.45 6.10
C GLY A 201 -19.57 10.91 6.01
N ARG A 202 -20.10 11.75 6.90
CA ARG A 202 -19.72 13.15 7.08
C ARG A 202 -18.64 13.33 8.16
N LEU A 203 -18.13 12.27 8.77
CA LEU A 203 -17.17 12.42 9.85
C LEU A 203 -15.77 12.71 9.31
N ALA A 204 -15.29 11.87 8.39
CA ALA A 204 -13.93 11.94 7.87
C ALA A 204 -13.88 11.64 6.37
N ARG A 205 -12.90 12.24 5.70
CA ARG A 205 -12.52 11.91 4.33
C ARG A 205 -11.10 11.35 4.35
N LEU A 206 -10.95 10.11 3.93
CA LEU A 206 -9.68 9.40 3.84
C LEU A 206 -9.21 9.44 2.39
N ILE A 207 -7.97 9.88 2.17
CA ILE A 207 -7.38 10.02 0.84
C ILE A 207 -6.06 9.27 0.83
N THR A 208 -5.91 8.32 -0.08
CA THR A 208 -4.62 7.70 -0.39
C THR A 208 -3.94 8.48 -1.50
N LEU A 209 -2.63 8.67 -1.35
CA LEU A 209 -1.76 9.32 -2.33
C LEU A 209 -0.65 8.33 -2.73
N ASP A 210 -0.11 8.55 -3.93
CA ASP A 210 1.09 7.86 -4.41
C ASP A 210 2.15 8.94 -4.63
N ASP A 211 3.11 8.98 -3.71
CA ASP A 211 4.19 9.96 -3.67
C ASP A 211 5.51 9.40 -4.24
N ARG A 212 5.43 8.28 -4.96
CA ARG A 212 6.59 7.62 -5.58
C ARG A 212 6.53 7.65 -7.10
N SER A 213 5.41 7.30 -7.71
CA SER A 213 5.32 7.14 -9.17
C SER A 213 5.57 8.42 -9.97
N TRP A 214 5.30 9.57 -9.37
CA TRP A 214 5.24 10.85 -10.09
C TRP A 214 6.21 11.89 -9.53
N ARG A 215 6.95 11.56 -8.48
CA ARG A 215 7.86 12.48 -7.82
C ARG A 215 9.10 12.73 -8.69
N ASP A 216 9.64 13.94 -8.60
CA ASP A 216 10.98 14.18 -9.11
C ASP A 216 12.04 13.43 -8.28
N PRO A 217 13.19 13.10 -8.89
CA PRO A 217 14.34 12.59 -8.16
C PRO A 217 14.67 13.44 -6.94
N GLN A 218 15.16 12.79 -5.88
CA GLN A 218 15.59 13.48 -4.67
C GLN A 218 16.69 14.49 -5.02
N ALA A 219 16.61 15.68 -4.42
CA ALA A 219 17.55 16.76 -4.69
C ALA A 219 18.96 16.42 -4.19
N CYS A 220 19.97 16.83 -4.95
CA CYS A 220 21.39 16.69 -4.61
C CYS A 220 21.82 15.27 -4.17
N PRO A 221 21.51 14.23 -4.96
CA PRO A 221 21.87 12.86 -4.60
C PRO A 221 23.40 12.68 -4.59
N LYS A 222 23.87 11.59 -3.97
CA LYS A 222 25.31 11.27 -4.00
C LYS A 222 25.76 11.01 -5.45
N PRO A 223 26.99 11.39 -5.84
CA PRO A 223 27.51 11.11 -7.18
C PRO A 223 27.37 9.63 -7.56
N GLY A 224 26.80 9.37 -8.74
CA GLY A 224 26.60 8.02 -9.26
C GLY A 224 25.46 7.23 -8.60
N ARG A 225 24.58 7.88 -7.83
CA ARG A 225 23.38 7.26 -7.25
C ARG A 225 22.16 8.15 -7.44
N GLY A 226 21.00 7.52 -7.52
CA GLY A 226 19.72 8.16 -7.20
C GLY A 226 19.43 8.06 -5.71
N GLY A 227 18.21 8.41 -5.33
CA GLY A 227 17.73 8.24 -3.97
C GLY A 227 18.13 9.35 -3.01
N SER A 228 17.63 9.24 -1.78
CA SER A 228 17.78 10.27 -0.75
C SER A 228 19.17 10.27 -0.12
N ASN A 229 19.57 11.42 0.41
CA ASN A 229 20.73 11.58 1.28
C ASN A 229 20.50 12.75 2.25
N THR A 230 21.34 12.81 3.29
CA THR A 230 21.40 13.99 4.17
C THR A 230 22.26 15.06 3.51
N VAL A 231 21.70 16.25 3.33
CA VAL A 231 22.37 17.42 2.76
C VAL A 231 22.22 18.64 3.67
N ASN A 232 23.18 19.56 3.63
CA ASN A 232 22.96 20.90 4.18
C ASN A 232 22.13 21.70 3.18
N VAL A 233 21.06 22.35 3.64
CA VAL A 233 20.17 23.15 2.78
C VAL A 233 20.94 24.22 1.99
N LYS A 234 21.94 24.86 2.61
CA LYS A 234 22.82 25.85 1.95
C LYS A 234 23.62 25.29 0.76
N ASP A 235 23.90 23.99 0.78
CA ASP A 235 24.72 23.30 -0.23
C ASP A 235 23.82 22.57 -1.25
N CYS A 236 22.49 22.68 -1.12
CA CYS A 236 21.51 22.04 -1.99
C CYS A 236 20.40 23.01 -2.41
N PRO A 237 20.67 23.96 -3.33
CA PRO A 237 19.68 24.91 -3.81
C PRO A 237 18.50 24.24 -4.53
N GLU A 238 18.69 23.04 -5.08
CA GLU A 238 17.64 22.22 -5.71
C GLU A 238 16.45 21.92 -4.77
N LEU A 239 16.67 21.90 -3.45
CA LEU A 239 15.57 21.74 -2.47
C LEU A 239 14.56 22.90 -2.53
N LEU A 240 14.99 24.08 -2.96
CA LEU A 240 14.17 25.29 -3.03
C LEU A 240 13.55 25.50 -4.41
N ASP A 241 13.79 24.60 -5.38
CA ASP A 241 13.20 24.71 -6.71
C ASP A 241 11.69 24.44 -6.66
N THR A 242 10.90 25.51 -6.81
CA THR A 242 9.43 25.47 -6.76
C THR A 242 8.80 24.73 -7.94
N ARG A 243 9.58 24.33 -8.95
CA ARG A 243 9.10 23.52 -10.07
C ARG A 243 9.08 22.03 -9.73
N ARG A 244 9.74 21.62 -8.64
CA ARG A 244 9.78 20.22 -8.23
C ARG A 244 8.41 19.74 -7.78
N THR A 245 8.12 18.47 -8.04
CA THR A 245 6.87 17.84 -7.65
C THR A 245 7.08 16.55 -6.87
N LEU A 246 6.15 16.27 -5.96
CA LEU A 246 6.04 14.99 -5.25
C LEU A 246 4.91 14.12 -5.83
N LEU A 247 3.80 14.75 -6.18
CA LEU A 247 2.57 14.06 -6.58
C LEU A 247 2.38 14.04 -8.12
N GLY A 248 3.13 14.86 -8.85
CA GLY A 248 2.84 15.15 -10.25
C GLY A 248 1.59 16.01 -10.44
N GLY A 249 1.51 16.71 -11.57
CA GLY A 249 0.40 17.63 -11.88
C GLY A 249 -1.00 16.99 -11.82
N PRO A 250 -1.23 15.82 -12.45
CA PRO A 250 -2.53 15.17 -12.44
C PRO A 250 -3.03 14.76 -11.04
N GLN A 251 -2.18 14.15 -10.21
CA GLN A 251 -2.59 13.74 -8.86
C GLN A 251 -2.77 14.95 -7.95
N GLU A 252 -1.93 15.98 -8.07
CA GLU A 252 -2.08 17.21 -7.30
C GLU A 252 -3.41 17.91 -7.60
N GLN A 253 -3.81 17.96 -8.88
CA GLN A 253 -5.12 18.46 -9.27
C GLN A 253 -6.26 17.58 -8.74
N TRP A 254 -6.14 16.25 -8.89
CA TRP A 254 -7.12 15.31 -8.35
C TRP A 254 -7.27 15.43 -6.83
N LEU A 255 -6.19 15.69 -6.09
CA LEU A 255 -6.21 15.90 -4.65
C LEU A 255 -6.97 17.18 -4.31
N ARG A 256 -6.71 18.29 -5.02
CA ARG A 256 -7.47 19.54 -4.86
C ARG A 256 -8.96 19.31 -5.09
N ASP A 257 -9.33 18.66 -6.19
CA ASP A 257 -10.72 18.36 -6.51
C ASP A 257 -11.37 17.43 -5.47
N SER A 258 -10.62 16.42 -5.00
CA SER A 258 -11.05 15.48 -3.97
C SER A 258 -11.21 16.14 -2.61
N TRP A 259 -10.41 17.17 -2.31
CA TRP A 259 -10.49 17.96 -1.10
C TRP A 259 -11.70 18.90 -1.16
N ASP A 260 -11.83 19.65 -2.25
CA ASP A 260 -12.86 20.68 -2.42
C ASP A 260 -14.24 20.13 -2.76
N ALA A 261 -14.31 18.89 -3.22
CA ALA A 261 -15.57 18.17 -3.42
C ALA A 261 -16.45 18.32 -2.18
N ARG A 262 -17.49 19.16 -2.30
CA ARG A 262 -18.40 19.52 -1.22
C ARG A 262 -19.24 18.31 -0.83
N GLY A 263 -18.74 17.49 0.10
CA GLY A 263 -19.60 16.80 1.05
C GLY A 263 -20.08 17.87 2.03
N ARG A 264 -21.39 18.12 2.12
CA ARG A 264 -21.93 19.13 3.07
C ARG A 264 -21.52 18.72 4.49
N GLY A 265 -20.43 19.25 5.01
CA GLY A 265 -20.00 19.10 6.40
C GLY A 265 -19.17 17.87 6.76
N THR A 266 -18.10 17.54 6.01
CA THR A 266 -17.04 16.67 6.55
C THR A 266 -16.36 17.36 7.73
N CYS A 267 -16.50 16.83 8.95
CA CYS A 267 -16.03 17.47 10.19
C CYS A 267 -14.52 17.34 10.43
N TRP A 268 -13.88 16.29 9.92
CA TRP A 268 -12.45 16.07 10.09
C TRP A 268 -11.71 16.00 8.76
N ARG A 269 -10.68 16.83 8.64
CA ARG A 269 -9.74 16.92 7.53
C ARG A 269 -8.36 17.05 8.16
N SER A 270 -7.49 16.06 8.03
CA SER A 270 -6.09 16.23 8.43
C SER A 270 -5.46 17.23 7.47
N ARG A 271 -5.31 18.49 7.90
CA ARG A 271 -4.54 19.46 7.12
C ARG A 271 -3.09 18.94 7.02
N PRO A 272 -2.46 19.03 5.84
CA PRO A 272 -1.04 18.70 5.70
C PRO A 272 -0.17 19.56 6.63
#